data_AF-A0A382XVU3-F1
#
_entry.id   AF-A0A382XVU3-F1
#
_cell.length_a   1.000
_cell.length_b   1.000
_cell.length_c   1.000
_cell.angle_alpha   90.00
_cell.angle_beta   90.00
_cell.angle_gamma   90.00
#
_symmetry.space_group_name_H-M   'P 1'
#
loop_
_entity.id
_entity.type
_entity.pdbx_description
1 polymer ?
#
loop_
_entity_poly.entity_id
_entity_poly.type
_entity_poly.pdbx_seq_one_letter_code
_entity_poly.pdbx_strand_id
1 'polypeptide(L)'
;MEQLRAVFPLAAYLALFQLFILRVNVEDAGIITAGLVAVIIGLMIFMEGLKIGLMPFGESLGTSLPAKAGLAVVLMVVFLLGIGVTFAEPAIGALQTAGSLVDVTKAPYLYTLLTDWSQTLVLAVGAGVGLAAAL
;
A
#
# COMPACT_ATOMS: atom_id res chain seq x y z
N MET A 1 -4.12 17.98 6.41
CA MET A 1 -5.06 18.17 5.28
C MET A 1 -4.79 17.21 4.12
N GLU A 2 -3.54 16.82 3.88
CA GLU A 2 -3.17 15.84 2.84
C GLU A 2 -3.87 14.48 3.02
N GLN A 3 -3.94 13.99 4.26
CA GLN A 3 -4.52 12.71 4.65
C GLN A 3 -6.03 12.67 4.40
N LEU A 4 -6.72 13.79 4.65
CA LEU A 4 -8.14 13.95 4.30
C LEU A 4 -8.35 13.83 2.80
N ARG A 5 -7.48 14.45 1.98
CA ARG A 5 -7.54 14.34 0.51
C ARG A 5 -7.21 12.94 0.00
N ALA A 6 -6.42 12.15 0.72
CA ALA A 6 -6.13 10.76 0.36
C ALA A 6 -7.30 9.82 0.71
N VAL A 7 -7.87 9.97 1.91
CA VAL A 7 -8.86 9.03 2.45
C VAL A 7 -10.28 9.34 1.96
N PHE A 8 -10.65 10.62 1.84
CA PHE A 8 -12.01 11.03 1.50
C PHE A 8 -12.49 10.54 0.13
N PRO A 9 -11.71 10.63 -0.97
CA PRO A 9 -12.15 10.15 -2.28
C PRO A 9 -12.39 8.64 -2.30
N LEU A 10 -11.55 7.88 -1.59
CA LEU A 10 -11.72 6.43 -1.48
C LEU A 10 -13.00 6.08 -0.70
N ALA A 11 -13.21 6.73 0.46
CA ALA A 11 -14.41 6.52 1.27
C ALA A 11 -15.68 6.91 0.49
N ALA A 12 -15.65 8.05 -0.20
CA ALA A 12 -16.75 8.50 -1.05
C ALA A 12 -17.01 7.53 -2.20
N TYR A 13 -15.96 7.07 -2.88
CA TYR A 13 -16.06 6.07 -3.95
C TYR A 13 -16.73 4.78 -3.45
N LEU A 14 -16.27 4.23 -2.31
CA LEU A 14 -16.84 3.01 -1.74
C LEU A 14 -18.31 3.20 -1.34
N ALA A 15 -18.65 4.32 -0.70
CA ALA A 15 -20.04 4.63 -0.33
C ALA A 15 -20.94 4.76 -1.57
N LEU A 16 -20.48 5.44 -2.62
CA LEU A 16 -21.19 5.56 -3.88
C LEU A 16 -21.35 4.18 -4.56
N PHE A 17 -20.28 3.37 -4.59
CA PHE A 17 -20.32 2.03 -5.17
C PHE A 17 -21.35 1.14 -4.46
N GLN A 18 -21.37 1.17 -3.13
CA GLN A 18 -22.32 0.37 -2.34
C GLN A 18 -23.78 0.80 -2.56
N LEU A 19 -24.05 2.10 -2.58
CA LEU A 19 -25.41 2.63 -2.74
C LEU A 19 -25.93 2.51 -4.17
N PHE A 20 -25.11 2.81 -5.18
CA PHE A 20 -25.58 2.89 -6.57
C PHE A 20 -25.37 1.60 -7.37
N ILE A 21 -24.25 0.90 -7.16
CA ILE A 21 -23.91 -0.30 -7.94
C ILE A 21 -24.40 -1.55 -7.25
N LEU A 22 -24.04 -1.75 -5.97
CA LEU A 22 -24.49 -2.91 -5.21
C LEU A 22 -25.95 -2.78 -4.73
N ARG A 23 -26.45 -1.54 -4.62
CA ARG A 23 -27.82 -1.23 -4.15
C ARG A 23 -28.10 -1.79 -2.75
N VAL A 24 -27.10 -1.73 -1.88
CA VAL A 24 -27.19 -2.16 -0.48
C VAL A 24 -26.98 -0.93 0.41
N ASN A 25 -27.71 -0.85 1.53
CA ASN A 25 -27.49 0.20 2.51
C ASN A 25 -26.12 0.01 3.20
N VAL A 26 -25.52 1.11 3.65
CA VAL A 26 -24.29 1.04 4.44
C VAL A 26 -24.67 0.62 5.86
N GLU A 27 -24.54 -0.68 6.15
CA GLU A 27 -24.66 -1.21 7.51
C GLU A 27 -23.54 -0.64 8.38
N ASP A 28 -23.84 -0.38 9.65
CA ASP A 28 -22.88 0.15 10.63
C ASP A 28 -22.13 1.42 10.21
N ALA A 29 -22.80 2.31 9.45
CA ALA A 29 -22.21 3.55 8.96
C ALA A 29 -21.56 4.41 10.08
N GLY A 30 -22.09 4.37 11.30
CA GLY A 30 -21.48 5.03 12.46
C GLY A 30 -20.12 4.45 12.85
N ILE A 31 -19.99 3.12 12.88
CA ILE A 31 -18.73 2.42 13.18
C ILE A 31 -17.71 2.68 12.07
N ILE A 32 -18.13 2.59 10.81
CA ILE A 32 -17.27 2.87 9.65
C ILE A 32 -16.75 4.31 9.70
N THR A 33 -17.62 5.28 9.98
CA THR A 33 -17.24 6.70 10.08
C THR A 33 -16.25 6.92 11.23
N ALA A 34 -16.50 6.33 12.40
CA ALA A 34 -15.58 6.41 13.53
C ALA A 34 -14.21 5.79 13.20
N GLY A 35 -14.21 4.63 12.54
CA GLY A 35 -12.99 3.98 12.04
C GLY A 35 -12.23 4.84 11.04
N LEU A 36 -12.94 5.51 10.12
CA LEU A 36 -12.33 6.40 9.15
C LEU A 36 -11.64 7.60 9.81
N VAL A 37 -12.29 8.21 10.82
CA VAL A 37 -11.70 9.29 11.62
C VAL A 37 -10.46 8.80 12.36
N ALA A 38 -10.53 7.63 12.99
CA ALA A 38 -9.39 7.02 13.67
C ALA A 38 -8.20 6.77 12.72
N VAL A 39 -8.45 6.26 11.51
CA VAL A 39 -7.44 6.06 10.47
C VAL A 39 -6.83 7.39 10.03
N ILE A 40 -7.63 8.44 9.81
CA ILE A 40 -7.12 9.76 9.42
C ILE A 40 -6.19 10.32 10.50
N ILE A 41 -6.60 10.25 11.77
CA ILE A 41 -5.78 10.73 12.90
C ILE A 41 -4.49 9.89 13.02
N GLY A 42 -4.61 8.57 12.95
CA GLY A 42 -3.48 7.65 13.01
C GLY A 42 -2.46 7.92 11.90
N LEU A 43 -2.92 8.09 10.65
CA LEU A 43 -2.08 8.43 9.51
C LEU A 43 -1.45 9.82 9.66
N MET A 44 -2.13 10.80 10.25
CA MET A 44 -1.53 12.11 10.53
C MET A 44 -0.34 11.99 11.48
N ILE A 45 -0.52 11.30 12.62
CA ILE A 45 0.54 11.11 13.62
C ILE A 45 1.70 10.29 13.03
N PHE A 46 1.38 9.20 12.31
CA PHE A 46 2.36 8.34 11.66
C PHE A 46 3.21 9.11 10.64
N MET A 47 2.57 9.91 9.77
CA MET A 47 3.29 10.68 8.76
C MET A 47 4.19 11.75 9.37
N GLU A 48 3.78 12.38 10.47
CA GLU A 48 4.63 13.33 11.19
C GLU A 48 5.87 12.63 11.78
N GLY A 49 5.68 11.49 12.44
CA GLY A 49 6.78 10.69 12.96
C GLY A 49 7.74 10.20 11.87
N LEU A 50 7.20 9.81 10.70
CA LEU A 50 7.99 9.36 9.56
C LEU A 50 8.80 10.52 8.95
N LYS A 51 8.21 11.71 8.82
CA LYS A 51 8.87 12.94 8.32
C LYS A 51 10.05 13.36 9.18
N ILE A 52 9.94 13.26 10.51
CA ILE A 52 11.01 13.67 11.43
C ILE A 52 12.04 12.56 11.61
N GLY A 53 11.63 11.29 11.59
CA GLY A 53 12.49 10.14 11.88
C GLY A 53 13.14 9.53 10.64
N LEU A 54 12.35 8.80 9.85
CA LEU A 54 12.87 7.91 8.80
C LEU A 54 13.19 8.62 7.49
N MET A 55 12.44 9.67 7.12
CA MET A 55 12.67 10.41 5.86
C MET A 55 14.08 11.03 5.78
N PRO A 56 14.57 11.78 6.79
CA PRO A 56 15.91 12.37 6.74
C PRO A 56 17.01 11.31 6.62
N PHE A 57 16.79 10.14 7.23
CA PHE A 57 17.69 9.00 7.09
C PHE A 57 17.70 8.48 5.64
N GLY A 58 16.53 8.29 5.03
CA GLY A 58 16.40 7.89 3.63
C GLY A 58 17.04 8.88 2.65
N GLU A 59 16.84 10.18 2.85
CA GLU A 59 17.43 11.25 2.03
C GLU A 59 18.96 11.28 2.14
N SER A 60 19.49 11.12 3.37
CA SER A 60 20.94 11.03 3.60
C SER A 60 21.54 9.79 2.93
N LEU A 61 20.83 8.65 2.96
CA LEU A 61 21.24 7.43 2.29
C LEU A 61 21.24 7.63 0.76
N GLY A 62 20.19 8.22 0.21
CA GLY A 62 20.02 8.48 -1.22
C GLY A 62 21.07 9.44 -1.79
N THR A 63 21.56 10.39 -0.99
CA THR A 63 22.65 11.30 -1.39
C THR A 63 24.05 10.71 -1.18
N SER A 64 24.26 9.95 -0.11
CA SER A 64 25.57 9.40 0.24
C SER A 64 25.95 8.15 -0.53
N LEU A 65 24.97 7.32 -0.92
CA LEU A 65 25.22 6.04 -1.56
C LEU A 65 25.82 6.20 -2.98
N PRO A 66 25.28 7.04 -3.88
CA PRO A 66 25.88 7.26 -5.20
C PRO A 66 27.25 7.96 -5.14
N ALA A 67 27.50 8.75 -4.08
CA ALA A 67 28.78 9.43 -3.89
C ALA A 67 29.92 8.50 -3.45
N LYS A 68 29.60 7.35 -2.86
CA LYS A 68 30.59 6.43 -2.26
C LYS A 68 30.68 5.06 -2.92
N ALA A 69 29.69 4.67 -3.73
CA ALA A 69 29.60 3.34 -4.33
C ALA A 69 29.62 3.41 -5.86
N GLY A 70 30.14 2.36 -6.50
CA GLY A 70 30.08 2.23 -7.95
C GLY A 70 28.66 2.00 -8.46
N LEU A 71 28.39 2.35 -9.72
CA LEU A 71 27.06 2.27 -10.35
C LEU A 71 26.38 0.91 -10.15
N ALA A 72 27.09 -0.20 -10.34
CA ALA A 72 26.53 -1.54 -10.17
C ALA A 72 26.01 -1.81 -8.73
N VAL A 73 26.69 -1.28 -7.72
CA VAL A 73 26.28 -1.41 -6.31
C VAL A 73 25.05 -0.54 -6.05
N VAL A 74 25.03 0.69 -6.57
CA VAL A 74 23.88 1.60 -6.44
C VAL A 74 22.63 0.97 -7.06
N LEU A 75 22.73 0.47 -8.29
CA LEU A 75 21.63 -0.19 -9.00
C LEU A 75 21.11 -1.42 -8.24
N MET A 76 22.01 -2.25 -7.71
CA MET A 76 21.62 -3.41 -6.90
C MET A 76 20.87 -2.97 -5.63
N VAL A 77 21.38 -1.97 -4.92
CA VAL A 77 20.74 -1.49 -3.68
C VAL A 77 19.37 -0.88 -3.98
N VAL A 78 19.25 -0.03 -5.00
CA VAL A 78 17.98 0.59 -5.40
C VAL A 78 16.97 -0.47 -5.84
N PHE A 79 17.40 -1.48 -6.61
CA PHE A 79 16.56 -2.60 -7.01
C PHE A 79 16.02 -3.38 -5.79
N LEU A 80 16.89 -3.73 -4.83
CA LEU A 80 16.49 -4.43 -3.61
C LEU A 80 15.59 -3.57 -2.71
N LEU A 81 15.87 -2.27 -2.61
CA LEU A 81 15.02 -1.32 -1.89
C LEU A 81 13.62 -1.23 -2.53
N GLY A 82 13.50 -1.20 -3.86
CA GLY A 82 12.20 -1.19 -4.54
C GLY A 82 11.36 -2.45 -4.26
N ILE A 83 12.00 -3.62 -4.21
CA ILE A 83 11.34 -4.85 -3.74
C ILE A 83 10.92 -4.69 -2.27
N GLY A 84 11.83 -4.26 -1.41
CA GLY A 84 11.58 -4.11 0.03
C GLY A 84 10.44 -3.14 0.36
N VAL A 85 10.36 -2.00 -0.34
CA VAL A 85 9.27 -1.03 -0.18
C VAL A 85 7.93 -1.63 -0.58
N THR A 86 7.89 -2.45 -1.63
CA THR A 86 6.66 -3.14 -2.04
C THR A 86 6.17 -4.11 -0.96
N PHE A 87 7.08 -4.85 -0.33
CA PHE A 87 6.72 -5.71 0.81
C PHE A 87 6.31 -4.93 2.06
N ALA A 88 6.87 -3.75 2.27
CA ALA A 88 6.54 -2.89 3.40
C ALA A 88 5.18 -2.20 3.25
N GLU A 89 4.59 -2.20 2.05
CA GLU A 89 3.32 -1.54 1.76
C GLU A 89 2.13 -2.24 2.46
N PRO A 90 1.46 -1.59 3.44
CA PRO A 90 0.37 -2.21 4.21
C PRO A 90 -0.85 -2.57 3.35
N ALA A 91 -1.05 -1.87 2.23
CA ALA A 91 -2.17 -2.13 1.33
C ALA A 91 -2.18 -3.56 0.77
N ILE A 92 -1.00 -4.18 0.62
CA ILE A 92 -0.88 -5.57 0.18
C ILE A 92 -1.48 -6.54 1.20
N GLY A 93 -1.20 -6.34 2.49
CA GLY A 93 -1.79 -7.14 3.55
C GLY A 93 -3.32 -6.96 3.67
N ALA A 94 -3.80 -5.74 3.41
CA ALA A 94 -5.24 -5.47 3.34
C ALA A 94 -5.90 -6.20 2.17
N LEU A 95 -5.26 -6.23 0.99
CA LEU A 95 -5.74 -6.97 -0.17
C LEU A 95 -5.78 -8.49 0.06
N GLN A 96 -4.79 -9.06 0.74
CA GLN A 96 -4.80 -10.48 1.14
C GLN A 96 -5.98 -10.81 2.05
N THR A 97 -6.19 -9.96 3.06
CA THR A 97 -7.31 -10.10 4.00
C THR A 97 -8.65 -10.01 3.26
N ALA A 98 -8.80 -9.03 2.35
CA ALA A 98 -9.99 -8.93 1.51
C ALA A 98 -10.16 -10.13 0.57
N GLY A 99 -9.05 -10.67 0.04
CA GLY A 99 -9.03 -11.88 -0.79
C GLY A 99 -9.59 -13.10 -0.09
N SER A 100 -9.36 -13.25 1.23
CA SER A 100 -9.92 -14.35 2.02
C SER A 100 -11.46 -14.35 2.10
N LEU A 101 -12.09 -13.22 1.79
CA LEU A 101 -13.55 -13.07 1.77
C LEU A 101 -14.16 -13.40 0.39
N VAL A 102 -13.34 -13.67 -0.62
CA VAL A 102 -13.79 -13.97 -1.99
C VAL A 102 -14.29 -15.41 -2.09
N ASP A 103 -15.46 -15.58 -2.70
CA ASP A 103 -16.02 -16.89 -3.01
C ASP A 103 -15.22 -17.59 -4.13
N VAL A 104 -14.52 -18.66 -3.77
CA VAL A 104 -13.74 -19.52 -4.69
C VAL A 104 -14.57 -20.01 -5.88
N THR A 105 -15.86 -20.29 -5.69
CA THR A 105 -16.70 -20.86 -6.75
C THR A 105 -17.03 -19.83 -7.84
N LYS A 106 -17.11 -18.55 -7.47
CA LYS A 106 -17.47 -17.46 -8.38
C LYS A 106 -16.25 -16.78 -8.99
N ALA A 107 -15.15 -16.70 -8.24
CA ALA A 107 -13.94 -16.02 -8.66
C ALA A 107 -12.67 -16.81 -8.28
N PRO A 108 -12.49 -18.03 -8.84
CA PRO A 108 -11.39 -18.93 -8.45
C PRO A 108 -10.02 -18.29 -8.68
N TYR A 109 -9.81 -17.63 -9.83
CA TYR A 109 -8.53 -16.98 -10.13
C TYR A 109 -8.21 -15.82 -9.18
N LEU A 110 -9.21 -15.01 -8.84
CA LEU A 110 -9.04 -13.88 -7.93
C LEU A 110 -8.67 -14.37 -6.52
N TYR A 111 -9.38 -15.39 -6.03
CA TYR A 111 -9.06 -16.02 -4.74
C TYR A 111 -7.61 -16.54 -4.75
N THR A 112 -7.23 -17.33 -5.76
CA THR A 112 -5.88 -17.90 -5.82
C THR A 112 -4.78 -16.83 -5.90
N LEU A 113 -5.01 -15.72 -6.61
CA LEU A 113 -4.05 -14.62 -6.71
C LEU A 113 -3.89 -13.84 -5.41
N LEU A 114 -4.99 -13.63 -4.68
CA LEU A 114 -4.98 -12.84 -3.45
C LEU A 114 -4.66 -13.67 -2.19
N THR A 115 -4.75 -14.99 -2.26
CA THR A 115 -4.46 -15.90 -1.15
C THR A 115 -3.19 -16.72 -1.42
N ASP A 116 -3.30 -17.82 -2.18
CA ASP A 116 -2.21 -18.80 -2.34
C ASP A 116 -0.98 -18.24 -3.04
N TRP A 117 -1.17 -17.42 -4.08
CA TRP A 117 -0.11 -16.85 -4.91
C TRP A 117 0.25 -15.42 -4.51
N SER A 118 -0.28 -14.94 -3.39
CA SER A 118 -0.12 -13.53 -3.03
C SER A 118 1.35 -13.13 -2.87
N GLN A 119 2.16 -13.94 -2.19
CA GLN A 119 3.59 -13.64 -2.03
C GLN A 119 4.33 -13.60 -3.37
N THR A 120 4.00 -14.51 -4.30
CA THR A 120 4.59 -14.53 -5.64
C THR A 120 4.17 -13.31 -6.45
N LEU A 121 2.90 -12.89 -6.34
CA LEU A 121 2.40 -11.66 -6.96
C LEU A 121 3.16 -10.43 -6.41
N VAL A 122 3.34 -10.35 -5.09
CA VAL A 122 4.08 -9.27 -4.44
C VAL A 122 5.54 -9.24 -4.89
N LEU A 123 6.19 -10.41 -5.01
CA LEU A 123 7.54 -10.51 -5.54
C LEU A 123 7.62 -10.05 -6.99
N ALA A 124 6.67 -10.44 -7.84
CA ALA A 124 6.65 -10.04 -9.24
C ALA A 124 6.46 -8.53 -9.40
N VAL A 125 5.52 -7.95 -8.66
CA VAL A 125 5.30 -6.49 -8.61
C VAL A 125 6.53 -5.79 -8.05
N GLY A 126 7.09 -6.30 -6.94
CA GLY A 126 8.27 -5.73 -6.30
C GLY A 126 9.51 -5.78 -7.18
N ALA A 127 9.70 -6.84 -7.95
CA ALA A 127 10.77 -6.91 -8.96
C ALA A 127 10.57 -5.87 -10.06
N GLY A 128 9.33 -5.67 -10.53
CA GLY A 128 8.99 -4.61 -11.48
C GLY A 128 9.26 -3.21 -10.92
N VAL A 129 8.85 -2.94 -9.68
CA VAL A 129 9.11 -1.67 -8.98
C VAL A 129 10.61 -1.47 -8.77
N GLY A 130 11.34 -2.50 -8.38
CA GLY A 130 12.80 -2.47 -8.23
C GLY A 130 13.51 -2.14 -9.53
N LEU A 131 13.09 -2.75 -10.64
CA LEU A 131 13.62 -2.41 -11.98
C LEU A 131 13.31 -0.97 -12.35
N ALA A 132 12.07 -0.52 -12.13
CA ALA A 132 11.65 0.85 -12.43
C ALA A 132 12.38 1.89 -11.58
N ALA A 133 12.71 1.57 -10.33
CA ALA A 133 13.48 2.46 -9.46
C ALA A 133 14.95 2.55 -9.87
N ALA A 134 15.49 1.48 -10.48
CA ALA A 134 16.89 1.41 -10.91
C ALA A 134 17.15 2.01 -12.31
N LEU A 135 16.11 2.23 -13.12
CA LEU A 135 16.17 2.80 -14.47
C LEU A 135 15.96 4.32 -14.46
#